data_AF-A0A382TP70-F1
#
_entry.id   AF-A0A382TP70-F1
#
_cell.length_a   1.000
_cell.length_b   1.000
_cell.length_c   1.000
_cell.angle_alpha   90.00
_cell.angle_beta   90.00
_cell.angle_gamma   90.00
#
_symmetry.space_group_name_H-M   'P 1'
#
loop_
_entity.id
_entity.type
_entity.pdbx_description
1 polymer ?
#
loop_
_entity_poly.entity_id
_entity_poly.type
_entity_poly.pdbx_seq_one_letter_code
_entity_poly.pdbx_strand_id
1 'polypeptide(L)'
;MLRLGWFSTGRGEGSRGLLSVVADAIQRNELEAEITFVFCNREPGEHSGSDEYMNLVNSYSIPLLTYSSQRFRRNQGASNFSSIREAYDEEVMTVLAEQKTDLNVLAGYGLIFGTEMARQHVSLNLHPATPDGPVGT
;
A
#
# COMPACT_ATOMS: atom_id res chain seq x y z
N MET A 1 8.71 -19.82 1.16
CA MET A 1 8.79 -18.34 1.24
C MET A 1 7.44 -17.69 0.97
N LEU A 2 6.95 -16.93 1.95
CA LEU A 2 5.68 -16.20 1.89
C LEU A 2 5.79 -14.98 0.97
N ARG A 3 4.87 -14.79 0.02
CA ARG A 3 4.88 -13.63 -0.90
C ARG A 3 3.99 -12.51 -0.38
N LEU A 4 4.60 -11.37 -0.11
CA LEU A 4 3.96 -10.19 0.47
C LEU A 4 3.73 -9.12 -0.60
N GLY A 5 2.47 -8.68 -0.74
CA GLY A 5 2.16 -7.41 -1.39
C GLY A 5 2.11 -6.30 -0.35
N TRP A 6 2.70 -5.15 -0.62
CA TRP A 6 2.83 -4.10 0.39
C TRP A 6 2.14 -2.81 -0.03
N PHE A 7 1.13 -2.37 0.73
CA PHE A 7 0.30 -1.21 0.40
C PHE A 7 0.58 -0.05 1.36
N SER A 8 0.90 1.12 0.81
CA SER A 8 1.17 2.32 1.64
C SER A 8 0.94 3.61 0.87
N THR A 9 0.53 4.70 1.54
CA THR A 9 0.62 6.06 0.99
C THR A 9 2.01 6.68 1.19
N GLY A 10 2.83 6.08 2.06
CA GLY A 10 4.21 6.54 2.29
C GLY A 10 4.33 7.93 2.89
N ARG A 11 3.37 8.41 3.71
CA ARG A 11 3.34 9.83 4.13
C ARG A 11 4.43 10.23 5.12
N GLY A 12 5.02 9.30 5.86
CA GLY A 12 5.88 9.65 6.98
C GLY A 12 6.81 8.54 7.46
N GLU A 13 7.47 8.80 8.59
CA GLU A 13 8.49 7.93 9.18
C GLU A 13 7.95 6.55 9.53
N GLY A 14 6.71 6.45 10.06
CA GLY A 14 6.13 5.15 10.42
C GLY A 14 6.02 4.18 9.24
N SER A 15 5.53 4.63 8.09
CA SER A 15 5.44 3.80 6.88
C SER A 15 6.83 3.37 6.36
N ARG A 16 7.82 4.27 6.41
CA ARG A 16 9.20 3.98 5.99
C ARG A 16 9.88 2.99 6.94
N GLY A 17 9.82 3.26 8.23
CA GLY A 17 10.44 2.42 9.25
C GLY A 17 9.89 1.01 9.26
N LEU A 18 8.58 0.84 9.11
CA LEU A 18 7.98 -0.49 9.05
C LEU A 18 8.41 -1.27 7.80
N LEU A 19 8.41 -0.63 6.63
CA LEU A 19 8.91 -1.27 5.41
C LEU A 19 10.38 -1.69 5.58
N SER A 20 11.23 -0.78 6.07
CA SER A 20 12.65 -1.06 6.31
C SER A 20 12.87 -2.21 7.27
N VAL A 21 12.16 -2.26 8.39
CA VAL A 21 12.31 -3.36 9.37
C VAL A 21 12.01 -4.72 8.73
N VAL A 22 10.94 -4.82 7.93
CA VAL A 22 10.56 -6.06 7.26
C VAL A 22 11.53 -6.41 6.13
N ALA A 23 11.86 -5.43 5.28
CA ALA A 23 12.79 -5.63 4.17
C ALA A 23 14.19 -6.03 4.65
N ASP A 24 14.71 -5.40 5.69
CA ASP A 24 16.00 -5.74 6.31
C ASP A 24 15.97 -7.16 6.90
N ALA A 25 14.88 -7.53 7.59
CA ALA A 25 14.74 -8.89 8.15
C ALA A 25 14.72 -9.95 7.04
N ILE A 26 14.08 -9.68 5.91
CA ILE A 26 14.10 -10.55 4.73
C ILE A 26 15.52 -10.66 4.17
N GLN A 27 16.22 -9.54 3.95
CA GLN A 27 17.60 -9.53 3.43
C GLN A 27 18.58 -10.25 4.34
N ARG A 28 18.38 -10.18 5.66
CA ARG A 28 19.17 -10.91 6.67
C ARG A 28 18.78 -12.39 6.81
N ASN A 29 17.78 -12.88 6.06
CA ASN A 29 17.21 -14.22 6.16
C ASN A 29 16.61 -14.53 7.54
N GLU A 30 16.18 -13.51 8.28
CA GLU A 30 15.49 -13.62 9.57
C GLU A 30 13.97 -13.83 9.40
N LEU A 31 13.45 -13.47 8.22
CA LEU A 31 12.06 -13.70 7.83
C LEU A 31 12.03 -14.43 6.49
N GLU A 32 11.44 -15.63 6.44
CA GLU A 32 11.28 -16.41 5.20
C GLU A 32 10.10 -15.88 4.35
N ALA A 33 10.23 -14.65 3.88
CA ALA A 33 9.26 -13.97 3.03
C ALA A 33 9.95 -13.17 1.93
N GLU A 34 9.18 -12.75 0.93
CA GLU A 34 9.59 -11.81 -0.11
C GLU A 34 8.53 -10.72 -0.25
N ILE A 35 8.94 -9.46 -0.36
CA ILE A 35 8.05 -8.38 -0.77
C ILE A 35 8.06 -8.35 -2.29
N THR A 36 7.03 -8.88 -2.92
CA THR A 36 6.97 -9.02 -4.38
C THR A 36 6.69 -7.70 -5.08
N PHE A 37 5.94 -6.81 -4.42
CA PHE A 37 5.74 -5.44 -4.85
C PHE A 37 5.39 -4.53 -3.67
N VAL A 38 5.59 -3.23 -3.88
CA VAL A 38 4.98 -2.16 -3.09
C VAL A 38 4.02 -1.38 -3.99
N PHE A 39 2.77 -1.25 -3.56
CA PHE A 39 1.78 -0.37 -4.17
C PHE A 39 1.67 0.94 -3.39
N CYS A 40 1.81 2.06 -4.10
CA CYS A 40 1.57 3.40 -3.58
C CYS A 40 0.38 4.06 -4.28
N ASN A 41 -0.61 4.51 -3.50
CA ASN A 41 -1.79 5.23 -4.01
C ASN A 41 -1.50 6.71 -4.35
N ARG A 42 -0.21 7.05 -4.52
CA ARG A 42 0.33 8.32 -4.97
C ARG A 42 1.36 8.10 -6.06
N GLU A 43 1.54 9.11 -6.88
CA GLU A 43 2.54 9.16 -7.93
C GLU A 43 3.70 10.11 -7.56
N PRO A 44 4.88 9.96 -8.20
CA PRO A 44 6.01 10.83 -7.98
C PRO A 44 5.64 12.31 -8.14
N GLY A 45 6.06 13.14 -7.18
CA GLY A 45 5.81 14.59 -7.16
C GLY A 45 4.48 15.00 -6.52
N GLU A 46 3.62 14.07 -6.10
CA GLU A 46 2.38 14.43 -5.41
C GLU A 46 2.59 14.84 -3.94
N HIS A 47 3.66 14.36 -3.29
CA HIS A 47 4.01 14.71 -1.91
C HIS A 47 5.42 14.26 -1.53
N SER A 48 6.23 15.16 -0.96
CA SER A 48 7.64 14.90 -0.61
C SER A 48 7.85 13.64 0.23
N GLY A 49 7.06 13.43 1.29
CA GLY A 49 7.17 12.22 2.11
C GLY A 49 6.92 10.93 1.32
N SER A 50 5.99 10.96 0.36
CA SER A 50 5.71 9.81 -0.51
C SER A 50 6.84 9.59 -1.52
N ASP A 51 7.45 10.66 -2.03
CA ASP A 51 8.62 10.58 -2.92
C ASP A 51 9.81 9.95 -2.17
N GLU A 52 10.05 10.35 -0.92
CA GLU A 52 11.06 9.73 -0.05
C GLU A 52 10.76 8.25 0.20
N TYR A 53 9.49 7.88 0.41
CA TYR A 53 9.08 6.49 0.55
C TYR A 53 9.31 5.68 -0.73
N MET A 54 8.99 6.22 -1.90
CA MET A 54 9.25 5.56 -3.19
C MET A 54 10.75 5.36 -3.43
N ASN A 55 11.58 6.35 -3.10
CA ASN A 55 13.02 6.23 -3.16
C ASN A 55 13.55 5.11 -2.24
N LEU A 56 12.99 4.99 -1.03
CA LEU A 56 13.32 3.90 -0.11
C LEU A 56 12.95 2.53 -0.70
N VAL A 57 11.74 2.38 -1.25
CA VAL A 57 11.30 1.13 -1.92
C VAL A 57 12.29 0.73 -3.02
N ASN A 58 12.65 1.68 -3.89
CA ASN A 58 13.60 1.45 -4.97
C ASN A 58 14.99 1.07 -4.46
N SER A 59 15.42 1.61 -3.31
CA SER A 59 16.72 1.26 -2.70
C SER A 59 16.79 -0.21 -2.25
N TYR A 60 15.64 -0.82 -1.92
CA TYR A 60 15.53 -2.25 -1.64
C TYR A 60 15.40 -3.11 -2.91
N SER A 61 15.38 -2.49 -4.10
CA SER A 61 15.12 -3.17 -5.39
C SER A 61 13.77 -3.90 -5.44
N ILE A 62 12.79 -3.41 -4.67
CA ILE A 62 11.43 -3.94 -4.68
C ILE A 62 10.65 -3.28 -5.83
N PRO A 63 9.87 -4.02 -6.63
CA PRO A 63 9.00 -3.44 -7.64
C PRO A 63 8.02 -2.42 -7.03
N LEU A 64 8.05 -1.19 -7.53
CA LEU A 64 7.15 -0.11 -7.13
C LEU A 64 6.04 0.07 -8.17
N LEU A 65 4.80 -0.09 -7.73
CA LEU A 65 3.59 0.15 -8.53
C LEU A 65 2.87 1.38 -7.96
N THR A 66 2.47 2.30 -8.83
CA THR A 66 1.80 3.54 -8.40
C THR A 66 0.52 3.77 -9.17
N TYR A 67 -0.53 4.21 -8.49
CA TYR A 67 -1.74 4.73 -9.14
C TYR A 67 -2.38 5.82 -8.28
N SER A 68 -2.35 7.06 -8.76
CA SER A 68 -2.77 8.21 -7.94
C SER A 68 -4.27 8.19 -7.64
N SER A 69 -4.60 8.07 -6.35
CA SER A 69 -5.96 8.23 -5.82
C SER A 69 -6.49 9.66 -5.99
N GLN A 70 -5.64 10.68 -5.80
CA GLN A 70 -6.07 12.06 -5.93
C GLN A 70 -6.37 12.44 -7.38
N ARG A 71 -5.51 12.02 -8.32
CA ARG A 71 -5.75 12.21 -9.76
C ARG A 71 -7.02 11.49 -10.18
N PHE A 72 -7.19 10.23 -9.79
CA PHE A 72 -8.39 9.47 -10.10
C PHE A 72 -9.66 10.17 -9.60
N ARG A 73 -9.67 10.62 -8.34
CA ARG A 73 -10.81 11.36 -7.77
C ARG A 73 -11.14 12.64 -8.56
N ARG A 74 -10.11 13.42 -8.92
CA ARG A 74 -10.30 14.63 -9.73
C ARG A 74 -10.88 14.31 -11.10
N ASN A 75 -10.38 13.28 -11.77
CA ASN A 75 -10.84 12.87 -13.09
C ASN A 75 -12.30 12.40 -13.06
N GLN A 76 -12.72 11.71 -11.99
CA GLN A 76 -14.11 11.29 -11.80
C GLN A 76 -15.04 12.43 -11.35
N GLY A 77 -14.54 13.64 -11.10
CA GLY A 77 -15.33 14.77 -10.59
C GLY A 77 -15.98 14.50 -9.22
N ALA A 78 -15.42 13.56 -8.44
CA ALA A 78 -16.05 13.10 -7.21
C ALA A 78 -15.74 14.02 -6.03
N SER A 79 -16.78 14.40 -5.29
CA SER A 79 -16.64 15.22 -4.07
C SER A 79 -16.07 14.44 -2.89
N ASN A 80 -16.25 13.12 -2.86
CA ASN A 80 -15.77 12.22 -1.83
C ASN A 80 -15.18 10.96 -2.47
N PHE A 81 -14.20 10.34 -1.80
CA PHE A 81 -13.55 9.14 -2.34
C PHE A 81 -14.43 7.88 -2.17
N SER A 82 -15.30 7.86 -1.15
CA SER A 82 -16.21 6.73 -0.89
C SER A 82 -17.13 6.42 -2.07
N SER A 83 -17.61 7.43 -2.81
CA SER A 83 -18.51 7.23 -3.95
C SER A 83 -17.82 6.63 -5.18
N ILE A 84 -16.48 6.59 -5.21
CA ILE A 84 -15.68 6.07 -6.32
C ILE A 84 -14.71 4.98 -5.89
N ARG A 85 -14.83 4.49 -4.64
CA ARG A 85 -13.90 3.51 -4.05
C ARG A 85 -13.82 2.24 -4.88
N GLU A 86 -14.97 1.63 -5.18
CA GLU A 86 -15.02 0.37 -5.92
C GLU A 86 -14.38 0.53 -7.31
N ALA A 87 -14.69 1.64 -8.01
CA ALA A 87 -14.08 1.94 -9.31
C ALA A 87 -12.57 2.21 -9.23
N TYR A 88 -12.08 2.84 -8.15
CA TYR A 88 -10.65 3.02 -7.94
C TYR A 88 -9.96 1.68 -7.70
N ASP A 89 -10.56 0.82 -6.88
CA ASP A 89 -10.00 -0.49 -6.57
C ASP A 89 -9.98 -1.41 -7.79
N GLU A 90 -10.95 -1.31 -8.71
CA GLU A 90 -10.91 -2.00 -10.01
C GLU A 90 -9.67 -1.61 -10.83
N GLU A 91 -9.33 -0.32 -10.87
CA GLU A 91 -8.12 0.17 -11.53
C GLU A 91 -6.86 -0.34 -10.84
N VAL A 92 -6.84 -0.34 -9.50
CA VAL A 92 -5.72 -0.88 -8.72
C VAL A 92 -5.56 -2.38 -8.97
N MET A 93 -6.64 -3.17 -8.96
CA MET A 93 -6.59 -4.60 -9.28
C MET A 93 -6.08 -4.85 -10.70
N THR A 94 -6.40 -3.96 -11.66
CA THR A 94 -5.85 -4.01 -13.02
C THR A 94 -4.33 -3.77 -13.04
N VAL A 95 -3.84 -2.78 -12.28
CA VAL A 95 -2.39 -2.52 -12.11
C VAL A 95 -1.68 -3.74 -11.48
N LEU A 96 -2.37 -4.45 -10.60
CA LEU A 96 -1.83 -5.59 -9.86
C LEU A 96 -2.03 -6.94 -10.57
N ALA A 97 -2.65 -6.98 -11.75
CA ALA A 97 -3.14 -8.22 -12.37
C ALA A 97 -2.08 -9.31 -12.58
N GLU A 98 -0.82 -8.91 -12.82
CA GLU A 98 0.30 -9.84 -13.01
C GLU A 98 1.03 -10.21 -11.71
N GLN A 99 0.72 -9.54 -10.61
CA GLN A 99 1.37 -9.75 -9.33
C GLN A 99 0.80 -10.97 -8.62
N LYS A 100 1.68 -11.72 -7.95
CA LYS A 100 1.29 -12.89 -7.15
C LYS A 100 1.64 -12.66 -5.70
N THR A 101 0.64 -12.72 -4.82
CA THR A 101 0.81 -12.57 -3.38
C THR A 101 0.03 -13.63 -2.63
N ASP A 102 0.55 -14.00 -1.46
CA ASP A 102 -0.12 -14.87 -0.49
C ASP A 102 -0.80 -14.05 0.62
N LEU A 103 -0.21 -12.90 0.97
CA LEU A 103 -0.71 -11.95 1.96
C LEU A 103 -0.39 -10.52 1.52
N ASN A 104 -1.35 -9.61 1.65
CA ASN A 104 -1.12 -8.17 1.50
C ASN A 104 -1.00 -7.50 2.87
N VAL A 105 -0.03 -6.60 3.02
CA VAL A 105 0.17 -5.79 4.23
C VAL A 105 -0.21 -4.35 3.93
N LEU A 106 -1.20 -3.82 4.64
CA LEU A 106 -1.62 -2.42 4.56
C LEU A 106 -0.91 -1.64 5.67
N ALA A 107 0.17 -0.97 5.29
CA ALA A 107 1.09 -0.25 6.16
C ALA A 107 0.95 1.25 5.93
N GLY A 108 -0.10 1.86 6.49
CA GLY A 108 -0.40 3.27 6.27
C GLY A 108 -0.96 3.54 4.87
N TYR A 109 -1.80 2.63 4.36
CA TYR A 109 -2.43 2.74 3.04
C TYR A 109 -3.45 3.88 2.93
N GLY A 110 -4.06 4.29 4.05
CA GLY A 110 -4.85 5.52 4.16
C GLY A 110 -6.13 5.57 3.30
N LEU A 111 -6.47 4.49 2.61
CA LEU A 111 -7.74 4.27 1.90
C LEU A 111 -8.39 3.00 2.41
N ILE A 112 -9.69 2.90 2.20
CA ILE A 112 -10.48 1.73 2.56
C ILE A 112 -10.68 0.90 1.30
N PHE A 113 -10.37 -0.39 1.34
CA PHE A 113 -10.70 -1.31 0.25
C PHE A 113 -12.22 -1.41 0.08
N GLY A 114 -12.64 -1.41 -1.18
CA GLY A 114 -13.93 -1.84 -1.65
C GLY A 114 -14.14 -3.32 -1.41
N THR A 115 -15.38 -3.74 -1.60
CA THR A 115 -15.84 -5.07 -1.23
C THR A 115 -15.11 -6.15 -2.02
N GLU A 116 -14.93 -5.94 -3.32
CA GLU A 116 -14.33 -6.94 -4.19
C GLU A 116 -12.82 -7.07 -3.95
N MET A 117 -12.11 -5.94 -3.80
CA MET A 117 -10.69 -5.96 -3.45
C MET A 117 -10.45 -6.65 -2.10
N ALA A 118 -11.28 -6.36 -1.09
CA ALA A 118 -11.17 -7.01 0.22
C ALA A 118 -11.47 -8.52 0.19
N ARG A 119 -12.34 -8.98 -0.72
CA ARG A 119 -12.67 -10.41 -0.88
C ARG A 119 -11.60 -11.18 -1.63
N GLN A 120 -11.03 -10.60 -2.68
CA GLN A 120 -10.05 -11.26 -3.53
C GLN A 120 -8.66 -11.34 -2.90
N HIS A 121 -8.37 -10.45 -1.95
CA HIS A 121 -7.03 -10.32 -1.38
C HIS A 121 -7.01 -10.53 0.13
N VAL A 122 -6.37 -11.62 0.56
CA VAL A 122 -6.05 -11.85 1.98
C VAL A 122 -5.12 -10.73 2.46
N SER A 123 -5.57 -9.96 3.44
CA SER A 123 -4.94 -8.71 3.82
C SER A 123 -4.84 -8.53 5.34
N LEU A 124 -3.70 -8.07 5.81
CA LEU A 124 -3.47 -7.60 7.19
C LEU A 124 -3.35 -6.08 7.16
N ASN A 125 -4.13 -5.39 7.97
CA ASN A 125 -4.00 -3.94 8.16
C ASN A 125 -3.45 -3.62 9.55
N LEU A 126 -2.50 -2.68 9.60
CA LEU A 126 -1.93 -2.20 10.84
C LEU A 126 -2.59 -0.89 11.25
N HIS A 127 -2.99 -0.81 12.52
CA HIS A 127 -3.55 0.39 13.12
C HIS A 127 -2.72 0.77 14.35
N PRO A 128 -2.16 2.00 14.45
CA PRO A 128 -1.29 2.41 15.54
C PRO A 128 -2.10 2.79 16.79
N ALA A 129 -3.00 1.91 17.20
CA ALA A 129 -3.76 2.01 18.44
C ALA A 129 -3.97 0.61 19.02
N THR A 130 -4.18 0.54 20.33
CA THR A 130 -4.66 -0.68 20.97
C THR A 130 -6.04 -1.06 20.40
N PRO A 131 -6.48 -2.32 20.55
CA PRO A 131 -7.80 -2.74 20.06
C PRO A 131 -8.97 -1.88 20.56
N ASP A 132 -8.88 -1.34 21.78
CA ASP A 132 -9.86 -0.43 22.38
C ASP A 132 -9.53 1.07 22.14
N GLY A 133 -8.50 1.34 21.35
CA GLY A 133 -8.05 2.69 21.01
C GLY A 133 -8.94 3.36 19.96
N PRO A 134 -8.63 4.62 19.59
CA PRO A 134 -9.41 5.36 18.61
C PRO A 134 -9.48 4.59 17.28
N VAL A 135 -10.69 4.41 16.77
CA VAL A 135 -10.90 3.89 15.41
C VAL A 135 -10.37 4.91 14.40
N GLY A 136 -9.68 4.44 13.36
CA GLY A 136 -9.23 5.30 12.27
C GLY A 136 -10.40 6.04 11.63
N THR A 137 -10.25 7.35 11.44
CA THR A 137 -11.25 8.23 10.81
C THR A 137 -11.18 8.17 9.29
#